data_AF-A0A6V7X5V1-F1
#
_entry.id   AF-A0A6V7X5V1-F1
#
_cell.length_a   1.000
_cell.length_b   1.000
_cell.length_c   1.000
_cell.angle_alpha   90.00
_cell.angle_beta   90.00
_cell.angle_gamma   90.00
#
_symmetry.space_group_name_H-M   'P 1'
#
loop_
_entity.id
_entity.type
_entity.pdbx_description
1 polymer ?
#
loop_
_entity_poly.entity_id
_entity_poly.type
_entity_poly.pdbx_seq_one_letter_code
_entity_poly.pdbx_strand_id
1 'polypeptide(L)'
;MRHPTLLFERGFYLLGYQIGRNFRQIIFTIILVTIIASFGLLRFEEVNNVRTEYSPLNAPSKIEYKIAKYFLKQNGTLDPCYIMSRARDGGNLLRTEHRWLLYNLTRALQQEIHIEKNGRVYGYRNICEPYCELNTAFLAFLKVYDPEQPLTYTYPAVELFGTRAFIGNNIYGVSLKNFTGTEYVKNEKTEMPTQEEQALLLALQRKSGTKKSPTIKLLETFNTAIMPFFLVANYEDKDLLVKWQNAAIDLFEHPLIQIY
;
A
#
# COMPACT_ATOMS: atom_id res chain seq x y z
N MET A 1 -36.36 -61.45 -17.50
CA MET A 1 -35.80 -60.09 -17.31
C MET A 1 -34.36 -60.11 -17.81
N ARG A 2 -34.00 -59.34 -18.86
CA ARG A 2 -32.61 -59.27 -19.35
C ARG A 2 -31.80 -58.44 -18.35
N HIS A 3 -30.76 -59.03 -17.77
CA HIS A 3 -29.88 -58.37 -16.82
C HIS A 3 -29.12 -57.25 -17.54
N PRO A 4 -29.03 -56.03 -16.96
CA PRO A 4 -28.42 -54.87 -17.63
C PRO A 4 -26.95 -55.08 -18.04
N THR A 5 -26.25 -56.00 -17.37
CA THR A 5 -24.85 -56.34 -17.61
C THR A 5 -24.59 -56.93 -19.01
N LEU A 6 -25.52 -57.71 -19.56
CA LEU A 6 -25.40 -58.33 -20.89
C LEU A 6 -25.38 -57.30 -22.03
N LEU A 7 -26.01 -56.13 -21.85
CA LEU A 7 -25.96 -55.04 -22.83
C LEU A 7 -24.60 -54.35 -22.82
N PHE A 8 -24.03 -54.12 -21.64
CA PHE A 8 -22.69 -53.54 -21.50
C PHE A 8 -21.62 -54.47 -22.07
N GLU A 9 -21.68 -55.76 -21.77
CA GLU A 9 -20.74 -56.77 -22.30
C GLU A 9 -20.74 -56.80 -23.82
N ARG A 10 -21.92 -56.79 -24.45
CA ARG A 10 -22.05 -56.73 -25.91
C ARG A 10 -21.54 -55.42 -26.48
N GLY A 11 -21.80 -54.30 -25.80
CA GLY A 11 -21.30 -52.98 -26.20
C GLY A 11 -19.77 -52.93 -26.22
N PHE A 12 -19.13 -53.38 -25.14
CA PHE A 12 -17.66 -53.42 -25.06
C PHE A 12 -17.04 -54.43 -26.02
N TYR A 13 -17.67 -55.60 -26.22
CA TYR A 13 -17.22 -56.58 -27.20
C TYR A 13 -17.25 -56.02 -28.63
N LEU A 14 -18.33 -55.35 -29.01
CA LEU A 14 -18.46 -54.71 -30.33
C LEU A 14 -17.47 -53.57 -30.52
N LEU A 15 -17.27 -52.74 -29.50
CA LEU A 15 -16.31 -51.64 -29.52
C LEU A 15 -14.87 -52.16 -29.64
N GLY A 16 -14.50 -53.17 -28.85
CA GLY A 16 -13.19 -53.81 -28.91
C GLY A 16 -12.94 -54.51 -30.26
N TYR A 17 -13.96 -55.19 -30.79
CA TYR A 17 -13.89 -55.80 -32.12
C TYR A 17 -13.67 -54.77 -33.22
N GLN A 18 -14.36 -53.63 -33.16
CA GLN A 18 -14.20 -52.53 -34.11
C GLN A 18 -12.80 -51.88 -34.00
N ILE A 19 -12.28 -51.73 -32.78
CA ILE A 19 -10.91 -51.24 -32.53
C ILE A 19 -9.88 -52.19 -33.12
N GLY A 20 -10.01 -53.50 -32.87
CA GLY A 20 -9.09 -54.52 -33.38
C GLY A 20 -9.09 -54.61 -34.91
N ARG A 21 -10.27 -54.50 -35.55
CA ARG A 21 -10.41 -54.59 -37.00
C ARG A 21 -9.82 -53.39 -37.75
N ASN A 22 -9.97 -52.18 -37.21
CA ASN A 22 -9.59 -50.92 -37.88
C ASN A 22 -8.52 -50.13 -37.11
N PHE A 23 -7.58 -50.82 -36.45
CA PHE A 23 -6.66 -50.20 -35.48
C PHE A 23 -5.86 -49.01 -36.04
N ARG A 24 -5.38 -49.08 -37.30
CA ARG A 24 -4.59 -47.99 -37.92
C ARG A 24 -5.39 -46.71 -38.09
N GLN A 25 -6.64 -46.82 -38.57
CA GLN A 25 -7.52 -45.66 -38.78
C GLN A 25 -7.90 -45.02 -37.44
N ILE A 26 -8.13 -45.85 -36.42
CA ILE A 26 -8.51 -45.38 -35.08
C ILE A 26 -7.33 -44.65 -34.42
N ILE A 27 -6.12 -45.22 -34.46
CA ILE A 27 -4.92 -44.57 -33.93
C ILE A 27 -4.69 -43.22 -34.63
N PHE A 28 -4.76 -43.18 -35.96
CA PHE A 28 -4.58 -41.94 -36.70
C PHE A 28 -5.63 -40.88 -36.34
N THR A 29 -6.89 -41.29 -36.22
CA THR A 29 -7.98 -40.41 -35.82
C THR A 29 -7.77 -39.85 -34.41
N ILE A 30 -7.38 -40.70 -33.44
CA ILE A 30 -7.12 -40.26 -32.06
C ILE A 30 -5.95 -39.26 -32.04
N ILE A 31 -4.84 -39.56 -32.71
CA ILE A 31 -3.68 -38.65 -32.79
C ILE A 31 -4.10 -37.31 -33.41
N LEU A 32 -4.86 -37.34 -34.50
CA LEU A 32 -5.34 -36.13 -35.16
C LEU A 32 -6.24 -35.30 -34.23
N VAL A 33 -7.17 -35.94 -33.52
CA VAL A 33 -8.03 -35.27 -32.53
C VAL A 33 -7.20 -34.68 -31.39
N THR A 34 -6.19 -35.39 -30.89
CA THR A 34 -5.29 -34.88 -29.85
C THR A 34 -4.51 -33.67 -30.36
N ILE A 35 -3.96 -33.71 -31.56
CA ILE A 35 -3.23 -32.57 -32.16
C ILE A 35 -4.15 -31.35 -32.29
N ILE A 36 -5.36 -31.55 -32.81
CA ILE A 36 -6.37 -30.48 -32.94
C ILE A 36 -6.73 -29.89 -31.58
N ALA A 37 -6.91 -30.73 -30.55
CA ALA A 37 -7.19 -30.28 -29.19
C ALA A 37 -6.00 -29.53 -28.57
N SER A 38 -4.77 -29.98 -28.83
CA SER A 38 -3.54 -29.31 -28.36
C SER A 38 -3.34 -27.92 -28.95
N PHE A 39 -3.85 -27.62 -30.15
CA PHE A 39 -3.83 -26.25 -30.69
C PHE A 39 -4.59 -25.25 -29.80
N GLY A 40 -5.58 -25.70 -29.02
CA GLY A 40 -6.28 -24.86 -28.06
C GLY A 40 -5.37 -24.31 -26.94
N LEU A 41 -4.28 -25.02 -26.63
CA LEU A 41 -3.30 -24.59 -25.62
C LEU A 41 -2.49 -23.37 -26.06
N LEU A 42 -2.46 -23.03 -27.35
CA LEU A 42 -1.80 -21.81 -27.84
C LEU A 42 -2.48 -20.52 -27.35
N ARG A 43 -3.76 -20.60 -26.95
CA ARG A 43 -4.50 -19.49 -26.33
C ARG A 43 -4.68 -19.67 -24.83
N PHE A 44 -3.81 -20.46 -24.20
CA PHE A 44 -3.82 -20.59 -22.75
C PHE A 44 -3.34 -19.29 -22.12
N GLU A 45 -4.25 -18.57 -21.46
CA GLU A 45 -3.94 -17.36 -20.70
C GLU A 45 -3.83 -17.71 -19.21
N GLU A 46 -2.65 -17.52 -18.63
CA GLU A 46 -2.45 -17.68 -17.20
C GLU A 46 -3.03 -16.46 -16.45
N VAL A 47 -4.05 -16.70 -15.63
CA VAL A 47 -4.56 -15.69 -14.70
C VAL A 47 -3.88 -15.86 -13.35
N ASN A 48 -2.90 -15.02 -13.07
CA ASN A 48 -2.15 -15.04 -11.81
C ASN A 48 -2.43 -13.78 -11.00
N ASN A 49 -3.64 -13.72 -10.41
CA ASN A 49 -4.05 -12.62 -9.55
C ASN A 49 -4.62 -13.16 -8.24
N VAL A 50 -3.82 -13.04 -7.19
CA VAL A 50 -4.18 -13.52 -5.85
C VAL A 50 -5.48 -12.91 -5.31
N ARG A 51 -5.87 -11.72 -5.78
CA ARG A 51 -7.09 -11.03 -5.31
C ARG A 51 -8.36 -11.54 -6.01
N THR A 52 -8.26 -12.11 -7.21
CA THR A 52 -9.43 -12.61 -7.97
C THR A 52 -9.60 -14.11 -7.86
N GLU A 53 -8.49 -14.87 -7.82
CA GLU A 53 -8.51 -16.34 -7.94
C GLU A 53 -8.77 -17.06 -6.60
N TYR A 54 -8.41 -16.45 -5.47
CA TYR A 54 -8.59 -17.08 -4.14
C TYR A 54 -9.98 -16.86 -3.54
N SER A 55 -10.92 -16.30 -4.31
CA SER A 55 -12.30 -16.07 -3.87
C SER A 55 -13.28 -16.54 -4.94
N PRO A 56 -14.41 -17.18 -4.55
CA PRO A 56 -15.46 -17.58 -5.48
C PRO A 56 -15.91 -16.43 -6.40
N LEU A 57 -16.27 -16.74 -7.64
CA LEU A 57 -16.75 -15.74 -8.62
C LEU A 57 -17.94 -14.91 -8.10
N ASN A 58 -18.79 -15.51 -7.26
CA ASN A 58 -20.00 -14.89 -6.71
C ASN A 58 -19.85 -14.49 -5.23
N ALA A 59 -18.62 -14.33 -4.72
CA ALA A 59 -18.40 -13.95 -3.33
C ALA A 59 -18.87 -12.51 -3.05
N PRO A 60 -19.55 -12.25 -1.91
CA PRO A 60 -19.95 -10.89 -1.51
C PRO A 60 -18.80 -9.88 -1.49
N SER A 61 -17.60 -10.33 -1.10
CA SER A 61 -16.37 -9.52 -1.09
C SER A 61 -16.00 -8.97 -2.48
N LYS A 62 -16.34 -9.66 -3.58
CA LYS A 62 -16.11 -9.14 -4.94
C LYS A 62 -17.05 -7.99 -5.29
N ILE A 63 -18.27 -8.00 -4.77
CA ILE A 63 -19.24 -6.91 -4.92
C ILE A 63 -18.74 -5.68 -4.15
N GLU A 64 -18.35 -5.87 -2.89
CA GLU A 64 -17.78 -4.82 -2.05
C GLU A 64 -16.52 -4.21 -2.68
N TYR A 65 -15.60 -5.05 -3.19
CA TYR A 65 -14.41 -4.60 -3.89
C TYR A 65 -14.74 -3.76 -5.14
N LYS A 66 -15.73 -4.18 -5.94
CA LYS A 66 -16.17 -3.44 -7.14
C LYS A 66 -16.74 -2.07 -6.77
N ILE A 67 -17.54 -2.01 -5.70
CA ILE A 67 -18.11 -0.75 -5.19
C ILE A 67 -16.98 0.15 -4.66
N ALA A 68 -16.06 -0.38 -3.86
CA ALA A 68 -14.93 0.37 -3.32
C ALA A 68 -14.02 0.93 -4.44
N LYS A 69 -13.69 0.09 -5.44
CA LYS A 69 -12.88 0.50 -6.60
C LYS A 69 -13.54 1.65 -7.36
N TYR A 70 -14.87 1.57 -7.57
CA TYR A 70 -15.64 2.62 -8.23
C TYR A 70 -15.68 3.90 -7.39
N PHE A 71 -15.98 3.79 -6.09
CA PHE A 71 -16.07 4.93 -5.18
C PHE A 71 -14.73 5.68 -5.07
N LEU A 72 -13.63 4.95 -4.99
CA LEU A 72 -12.28 5.50 -4.91
C LEU A 72 -11.74 5.98 -6.26
N LYS A 73 -12.48 5.76 -7.37
CA LYS A 73 -12.03 6.05 -8.74
C LYS A 73 -10.68 5.39 -9.08
N GLN A 74 -10.42 4.21 -8.52
CA GLN A 74 -9.17 3.49 -8.76
C GLN A 74 -9.20 2.86 -10.17
N ASN A 75 -8.39 3.41 -11.07
CA ASN A 75 -8.29 2.94 -12.45
C ASN A 75 -7.14 1.94 -12.62
N GLY A 76 -7.38 0.70 -12.19
CA GLY A 76 -6.41 -0.39 -12.36
C GLY A 76 -6.39 -1.34 -11.18
N THR A 77 -5.31 -2.11 -11.12
CA THR A 77 -4.93 -3.00 -10.02
C THR A 77 -4.00 -2.26 -9.09
N LEU A 78 -4.27 -2.35 -7.79
CA LEU A 78 -3.48 -1.73 -6.73
C LEU A 78 -2.34 -2.65 -6.32
N ASP A 79 -1.12 -2.13 -6.24
CA ASP A 79 0.04 -2.82 -5.71
C ASP A 79 0.69 -1.98 -4.58
N PRO A 80 0.45 -2.32 -3.31
CA PRO A 80 0.97 -1.56 -2.18
C PRO A 80 2.42 -1.95 -1.88
N CYS A 81 3.31 -0.97 -1.90
CA CYS A 81 4.70 -1.08 -1.46
C CYS A 81 4.85 -0.38 -0.11
N TYR A 82 5.44 -1.04 0.88
CA TYR A 82 5.66 -0.43 2.20
C TYR A 82 7.15 -0.33 2.49
N ILE A 83 7.65 0.88 2.70
CA ILE A 83 9.01 1.10 3.15
C ILE A 83 8.99 1.25 4.67
N MET A 84 9.59 0.29 5.36
CA MET A 84 9.72 0.30 6.81
C MET A 84 11.14 0.72 7.18
N SER A 85 11.26 1.82 7.92
CA SER A 85 12.55 2.40 8.30
C SER A 85 12.73 2.36 9.82
N ARG A 86 13.92 1.98 10.26
CA ARG A 86 14.37 1.99 11.65
C ARG A 86 15.80 2.50 11.71
N ALA A 87 16.14 3.23 12.77
CA ALA A 87 17.52 3.63 13.00
C ALA A 87 18.40 2.41 13.29
N ARG A 88 19.61 2.34 12.72
CA ARG A 88 20.52 1.20 12.88
C ARG A 88 20.91 0.96 14.34
N ASP A 89 21.01 2.03 15.11
CA ASP A 89 21.31 2.03 16.54
C ASP A 89 20.08 1.75 17.42
N GLY A 90 18.89 1.53 16.83
CA GLY A 90 17.64 1.31 17.55
C GLY A 90 17.07 2.56 18.21
N GLY A 91 17.65 3.74 17.95
CA GLY A 91 17.24 5.00 18.56
C GLY A 91 16.03 5.67 17.91
N ASN A 92 15.76 6.90 18.34
CA ASN A 92 14.64 7.73 17.88
C ASN A 92 14.86 8.24 16.44
N LEU A 93 13.82 8.22 15.62
CA LEU A 93 13.84 8.74 14.24
C LEU A 93 13.55 10.25 14.13
N LEU A 94 13.14 10.92 15.22
CA LEU A 94 12.98 12.39 15.24
C LEU A 94 14.30 13.17 15.29
N ARG A 95 15.45 12.49 15.47
CA ARG A 95 16.78 13.12 15.37
C ARG A 95 16.93 13.80 14.01
N THR A 96 17.52 14.99 13.99
CA THR A 96 17.62 15.85 12.80
C THR A 96 18.09 15.09 11.55
N GLU A 97 19.21 14.37 11.63
CA GLU A 97 19.75 13.60 10.50
C GLU A 97 18.78 12.53 9.99
N HIS A 98 18.18 11.77 10.90
CA HIS A 98 17.30 10.64 10.56
C HIS A 98 15.98 11.16 9.96
N ARG A 99 15.44 12.23 10.54
CA ARG A 99 14.22 12.90 10.09
C ARG A 99 14.38 13.47 8.68
N TRP A 100 15.49 14.16 8.42
CA TRP A 100 15.79 14.70 7.09
C TRP A 100 16.07 13.59 6.07
N LEU A 101 16.74 12.52 6.48
CA LEU A 101 16.95 11.35 5.62
C LEU A 101 15.61 10.72 5.22
N LEU A 102 14.68 10.50 6.16
CA LEU A 102 13.33 9.99 5.87
C LEU A 102 12.57 10.92 4.92
N TYR A 103 12.61 12.22 5.18
CA TYR A 103 11.96 13.22 4.35
C TYR A 103 12.51 13.22 2.92
N ASN A 104 13.83 13.29 2.77
CA ASN A 104 14.49 13.35 1.46
C ASN A 104 14.31 12.05 0.67
N LEU A 105 14.42 10.90 1.33
CA LEU A 105 14.18 9.59 0.71
C LEU A 105 12.76 9.50 0.14
N THR A 106 11.75 9.82 0.94
CA THR A 106 10.35 9.76 0.49
C THR A 106 10.12 10.71 -0.67
N ARG A 107 10.67 11.92 -0.58
CA ARG A 107 10.56 12.92 -1.65
C ARG A 107 11.21 12.43 -2.94
N ALA A 108 12.42 11.87 -2.86
CA ALA A 108 13.14 11.34 -4.02
C ALA A 108 12.34 10.22 -4.71
N LEU A 109 11.80 9.27 -3.93
CA LEU A 109 10.93 8.22 -4.46
C LEU A 109 9.68 8.76 -5.19
N GLN A 110 9.09 9.85 -4.69
CA GLN A 110 7.90 10.46 -5.30
C GLN A 110 8.21 11.32 -6.53
N GLN A 111 9.41 11.92 -6.60
CA GLN A 111 9.69 13.00 -7.56
C GLN A 111 10.77 12.66 -8.60
N GLU A 112 11.74 11.81 -8.27
CA GLU A 112 12.93 11.58 -9.10
C GLU A 112 12.82 10.31 -9.96
N ILE A 113 11.96 9.37 -9.56
CA ILE A 113 11.77 8.12 -10.31
C ILE A 113 10.87 8.38 -11.53
N HIS A 114 11.45 8.18 -12.71
CA HIS A 114 10.78 8.28 -14.00
C HIS A 114 11.05 7.04 -14.85
N ILE A 115 10.01 6.47 -15.43
CA ILE A 115 10.08 5.24 -16.23
C ILE A 115 9.55 5.51 -17.62
N GLU A 116 10.30 5.09 -18.64
CA GLU A 116 9.83 5.16 -20.01
C GLU A 116 9.13 3.85 -20.42
N LYS A 117 7.92 3.96 -20.95
CA LYS A 117 7.18 2.87 -21.59
C LYS A 117 6.42 3.41 -22.80
N ASN A 118 6.60 2.75 -23.95
CA ASN A 118 5.93 3.09 -25.21
C ASN A 118 6.07 4.59 -25.61
N GLY A 119 7.27 5.16 -25.42
CA GLY A 119 7.56 6.57 -25.72
C GLY A 119 6.89 7.58 -24.78
N ARG A 120 6.34 7.13 -23.66
CA ARG A 120 5.79 7.98 -22.59
C ARG A 120 6.57 7.78 -21.30
N VAL A 121 6.81 8.89 -20.60
CA VAL A 121 7.47 8.90 -19.30
C VAL A 121 6.42 8.92 -18.19
N TYR A 122 6.55 7.99 -17.25
CA TYR A 122 5.69 7.83 -16.09
C TYR A 122 6.48 8.10 -14.83
N GLY A 123 6.08 9.09 -14.03
CA GLY A 123 6.52 9.27 -12.66
C GLY A 123 5.52 8.66 -11.66
N TYR A 124 5.85 8.72 -10.36
CA TYR A 124 4.97 8.21 -9.31
C TYR A 124 3.54 8.76 -9.41
N ARG A 125 3.38 10.07 -9.64
CA ARG A 125 2.06 10.73 -9.83
C ARG A 125 1.21 10.17 -10.95
N ASN A 126 1.81 9.56 -11.98
CA ASN A 126 1.07 8.95 -13.08
C ASN A 126 0.50 7.57 -12.73
N ILE A 127 1.03 6.95 -11.67
CA ILE A 127 0.72 5.56 -11.29
C ILE A 127 0.34 5.43 -9.82
N CYS A 128 -0.02 6.50 -9.10
CA CYS A 128 -0.44 6.39 -7.69
C CYS A 128 -1.90 6.75 -7.42
N GLU A 129 -2.59 7.38 -8.38
CA GLU A 129 -3.97 7.85 -8.17
C GLU A 129 -4.91 6.69 -7.83
N PRO A 130 -5.76 6.81 -6.79
CA PRO A 130 -6.10 8.02 -6.00
C PRO A 130 -5.23 8.26 -4.73
N TYR A 131 -4.15 7.52 -4.54
CA TYR A 131 -3.43 7.37 -3.27
C TYR A 131 -2.16 8.21 -3.14
N CYS A 132 -1.92 9.14 -4.06
CA CYS A 132 -0.67 9.90 -4.15
C CYS A 132 -0.33 10.68 -2.87
N GLU A 133 -1.34 11.14 -2.13
CA GLU A 133 -1.19 12.06 -0.99
C GLU A 133 -1.15 11.37 0.38
N LEU A 134 -1.03 10.03 0.43
CA LEU A 134 -1.06 9.29 1.71
C LEU A 134 0.09 9.62 2.66
N ASN A 135 1.25 10.02 2.13
CA ASN A 135 2.42 10.40 2.94
C ASN A 135 2.52 11.90 3.20
N THR A 136 1.63 12.73 2.63
CA THR A 136 1.78 14.19 2.63
C THR A 136 1.72 14.78 4.03
N ALA A 137 0.79 14.29 4.86
CA ALA A 137 0.69 14.67 6.27
C ALA A 137 1.98 14.37 7.05
N PHE A 138 2.54 13.18 6.85
CA PHE A 138 3.76 12.75 7.51
C PHE A 138 4.99 13.52 7.02
N LEU A 139 5.11 13.79 5.72
CA LEU A 139 6.21 14.59 5.18
C LEU A 139 6.16 16.04 5.67
N ALA A 140 4.97 16.62 5.74
CA ALA A 140 4.79 17.94 6.31
C ALA A 140 5.23 17.96 7.78
N PHE A 141 4.80 16.97 8.57
CA PHE A 141 5.24 16.79 9.96
C PHE A 141 6.77 16.71 10.08
N LEU A 142 7.44 15.83 9.31
CA LEU A 142 8.90 15.70 9.38
C LEU A 142 9.61 17.03 9.08
N LYS A 143 9.07 17.83 8.16
CA LYS A 143 9.62 19.12 7.76
C LYS A 143 9.43 20.21 8.80
N VAL A 144 8.26 20.29 9.44
CA VAL A 144 7.93 21.37 10.40
C VAL A 144 8.19 21.02 11.86
N TYR A 145 8.52 19.77 12.16
CA TYR A 145 8.78 19.32 13.53
C TYR A 145 9.83 20.22 14.20
N ASP A 146 9.46 20.76 15.35
CA ASP A 146 10.31 21.61 16.17
C ASP A 146 10.18 21.16 17.63
N PRO A 147 11.25 20.64 18.26
CA PRO A 147 11.21 20.21 19.65
C PRO A 147 10.89 21.35 20.64
N GLU A 148 11.07 22.62 20.23
CA GLU A 148 10.80 23.79 21.07
C GLU A 148 9.33 24.23 21.02
N GLN A 149 8.58 23.83 19.98
CA GLN A 149 7.19 24.23 19.77
C GLN A 149 6.21 23.05 19.95
N PRO A 150 5.47 22.98 21.08
CA PRO A 150 4.58 21.85 21.43
C PRO A 150 3.51 21.50 20.40
N LEU A 151 3.11 22.49 19.59
CA LEU A 151 2.07 22.33 18.57
C LEU A 151 2.51 21.43 17.40
N THR A 152 3.82 21.36 17.14
CA THR A 152 4.37 20.68 15.97
C THR A 152 4.52 19.16 16.16
N TYR A 153 4.36 18.63 17.38
CA TYR A 153 4.58 17.22 17.71
C TYR A 153 3.46 16.56 18.52
N THR A 154 2.22 16.84 18.17
CA THR A 154 1.04 16.16 18.73
C THR A 154 0.79 14.80 18.05
N TYR A 155 0.24 13.82 18.79
CA TYR A 155 -0.06 12.47 18.28
C TYR A 155 -1.48 12.03 18.67
N PRO A 156 -2.25 11.33 17.79
CA PRO A 156 -1.90 10.74 16.49
C PRO A 156 -2.12 11.65 15.26
N ALA A 157 -2.55 12.89 15.50
CA ALA A 157 -2.70 13.90 14.48
C ALA A 157 -1.91 15.14 14.89
N VAL A 158 -1.27 15.77 13.90
CA VAL A 158 -0.53 17.02 14.05
C VAL A 158 -1.35 18.18 13.55
N GLU A 159 -1.15 19.36 14.15
CA GLU A 159 -1.77 20.59 13.69
C GLU A 159 -0.81 21.33 12.76
N LEU A 160 -1.19 21.43 11.49
CA LEU A 160 -0.43 22.08 10.43
C LEU A 160 -1.29 23.19 9.85
N PHE A 161 -0.89 24.45 10.06
CA PHE A 161 -1.59 25.63 9.53
C PHE A 161 -3.09 25.67 9.88
N GLY A 162 -3.45 25.33 11.13
CA GLY A 162 -4.84 25.28 11.60
C GLY A 162 -5.66 24.07 11.10
N THR A 163 -5.02 23.13 10.40
CA THR A 163 -5.64 21.88 9.95
C THR A 163 -5.04 20.69 10.68
N ARG A 164 -5.86 19.69 11.01
CA ARG A 164 -5.40 18.47 11.68
C ARG A 164 -5.07 17.40 10.64
N ALA A 165 -3.82 16.97 10.59
CA ALA A 165 -3.36 15.92 9.69
C ALA A 165 -3.01 14.67 10.48
N PHE A 166 -3.58 13.52 10.10
CA PHE A 166 -3.35 12.25 10.78
C PHE A 166 -2.01 11.63 10.35
N ILE A 167 -1.15 11.28 11.31
CA ILE A 167 0.18 10.68 11.07
C ILE A 167 0.32 9.28 11.68
N GLY A 168 -0.73 8.79 12.37
CA GLY A 168 -0.70 7.50 13.06
C GLY A 168 -0.52 6.28 12.16
N ASN A 169 -0.75 6.41 10.84
CA ASN A 169 -0.48 5.33 9.88
C ASN A 169 1.00 5.23 9.48
N ASN A 170 1.81 6.26 9.78
CA ASN A 170 3.21 6.32 9.37
C ASN A 170 4.18 6.05 10.50
N ILE A 171 3.75 6.14 11.76
CA ILE A 171 4.65 6.16 12.91
C ILE A 171 4.31 5.05 13.90
N TYR A 172 5.32 4.26 14.27
CA TYR A 172 5.19 3.12 15.17
C TYR A 172 6.29 3.11 16.25
N GLY A 173 6.01 2.38 17.34
CA GLY A 173 6.89 2.35 18.52
C GLY A 173 7.02 3.73 19.17
N VAL A 174 5.89 4.40 19.37
CA VAL A 174 5.82 5.77 19.91
C VAL A 174 6.01 5.80 21.43
N SER A 175 6.81 6.75 21.91
CA SER A 175 6.79 7.20 23.30
C SER A 175 6.02 8.53 23.38
N LEU A 176 5.14 8.65 24.36
CA LEU A 176 4.29 9.83 24.53
C LEU A 176 4.57 10.49 25.88
N LYS A 177 4.72 11.80 25.86
CA LYS A 177 4.76 12.62 27.06
C LYS A 177 3.38 13.21 27.31
N ASN A 178 2.88 13.05 28.52
CA ASN A 178 1.63 13.70 28.94
C ASN A 178 1.93 15.16 29.23
N PHE A 179 1.28 16.04 28.48
CA PHE A 179 1.33 17.47 28.72
C PHE A 179 0.07 17.89 29.46
N THR A 180 0.23 18.32 30.71
CA THR A 180 -0.82 18.97 31.49
C THR A 180 -0.63 20.48 31.34
N GLY A 181 -1.69 21.22 31.01
CA GLY A 181 -1.62 22.68 30.82
C GLY A 181 -1.06 23.50 32.01
N THR A 182 -0.78 22.85 33.15
CA THR A 182 -0.07 23.43 34.29
C THR A 182 1.45 23.57 34.10
N GLU A 183 2.06 22.86 33.13
CA GLU A 183 3.50 22.99 32.82
C GLU A 183 3.83 24.22 31.96
N TYR A 184 2.89 24.71 31.12
CA TYR A 184 3.06 25.96 30.37
C TYR A 184 3.34 27.14 31.33
N VAL A 185 2.61 27.21 32.44
CA VAL A 185 2.73 28.31 33.44
C VAL A 185 4.05 28.29 34.21
N LYS A 186 4.78 27.15 34.26
CA LYS A 186 6.03 27.04 35.02
C LYS A 186 7.27 27.41 34.21
N ASN A 187 7.26 27.18 32.89
CA ASN A 187 8.42 27.45 32.03
C ASN A 187 8.40 28.87 31.45
N GLU A 188 7.29 29.58 31.61
CA GLU A 188 7.08 30.93 31.09
C GLU A 188 7.34 32.01 32.16
N LYS A 189 8.51 31.96 32.79
CA LYS A 189 9.05 33.15 33.49
C LYS A 189 9.93 34.01 32.59
N THR A 190 9.90 33.78 31.28
CA THR A 190 10.52 34.67 30.29
C THR A 190 9.72 34.55 29.01
N GLU A 191 9.09 35.67 28.62
CA GLU A 191 8.20 35.88 27.45
C GLU A 191 6.74 35.44 27.64
N MET A 192 5.81 36.36 27.33
CA MET A 192 4.36 36.13 27.43
C MET A 192 3.88 35.20 26.31
N PRO A 193 2.84 34.37 26.58
CA PRO A 193 2.33 33.45 25.57
C PRO A 193 1.67 34.26 24.47
N THR A 194 1.97 33.89 23.22
CA THR A 194 1.39 34.55 22.05
C THR A 194 -0.13 34.42 22.06
N GLN A 195 -0.84 35.40 21.48
CA GLN A 195 -2.31 35.43 21.47
C GLN A 195 -2.93 34.15 20.86
N GLU A 196 -2.18 33.46 19.99
CA GLU A 196 -2.59 32.20 19.36
C GLU A 196 -2.57 31.01 20.32
N GLU A 197 -1.54 30.90 21.17
CA GLU A 197 -1.43 29.85 22.19
C GLU A 197 -2.51 30.00 23.27
N GLN A 198 -2.80 31.24 23.65
CA GLN A 198 -3.91 31.56 24.55
C GLN A 198 -5.27 31.21 23.93
N ALA A 199 -5.47 31.51 22.64
CA ALA A 199 -6.69 31.18 21.91
C ALA A 199 -6.88 29.66 21.74
N LEU A 200 -5.80 28.91 21.53
CA LEU A 200 -5.83 27.46 21.39
C LEU A 200 -6.16 26.77 22.72
N LEU A 201 -5.54 27.22 23.82
CA LEU A 201 -5.87 26.72 25.16
C LEU A 201 -7.33 27.01 25.52
N LEU A 202 -7.85 28.19 25.18
CA LEU A 202 -9.26 28.54 25.36
C LEU A 202 -10.20 27.69 24.49
N ALA A 203 -9.83 27.44 23.24
CA ALA A 203 -10.61 26.62 22.31
C ALA A 203 -10.69 25.15 22.76
N LEU A 204 -9.60 24.62 23.32
CA LEU A 204 -9.55 23.27 23.87
C LEU A 204 -10.36 23.14 25.17
N GLN A 205 -10.36 24.17 26.02
CA GLN A 205 -11.22 24.21 27.21
C GLN A 205 -12.70 24.28 26.85
N ARG A 206 -13.07 25.09 25.84
CA ARG A 206 -14.47 25.20 25.37
C ARG A 206 -15.04 23.88 24.80
N LYS A 207 -14.21 23.04 24.16
CA LYS A 207 -14.65 21.74 23.63
C LYS A 207 -14.81 20.64 24.69
N SER A 208 -14.20 20.79 25.86
CA SER A 208 -14.14 19.72 26.87
C SER A 208 -15.37 19.60 27.77
N GLY A 209 -16.16 20.67 27.97
CA GLY A 209 -17.39 20.68 28.79
C GLY A 209 -17.23 20.25 30.26
N THR A 210 -16.03 19.84 30.67
CA THR A 210 -15.71 19.25 31.96
C THR A 210 -14.52 19.99 32.56
N LYS A 211 -14.57 20.25 33.89
CA LYS A 211 -13.53 20.95 34.69
C LYS A 211 -12.16 20.25 34.71
N LYS A 212 -11.95 19.20 33.92
CA LYS A 212 -10.69 18.45 33.84
C LYS A 212 -9.87 19.04 32.69
N SER A 213 -8.73 19.65 33.02
CA SER A 213 -7.80 20.20 32.04
C SER A 213 -7.46 19.11 31.00
N PRO A 214 -7.59 19.37 29.69
CA PRO A 214 -7.32 18.35 28.67
C PRO A 214 -5.84 17.96 28.69
N THR A 215 -5.55 16.68 28.95
CA THR A 215 -4.20 16.14 28.81
C THR A 215 -3.89 15.97 27.33
N ILE A 216 -2.92 16.74 26.83
CA ILE A 216 -2.45 16.62 25.45
C ILE A 216 -1.34 15.56 25.43
N LYS A 217 -1.41 14.62 24.49
CA LYS A 217 -0.36 13.63 24.28
C LYS A 217 0.62 14.17 23.25
N LEU A 218 1.82 14.49 23.71
CA LEU A 218 2.92 14.94 22.86
C LEU A 218 3.76 13.74 22.46
N LEU A 219 4.16 13.70 21.20
CA LEU A 219 5.09 12.72 20.66
C LEU A 219 6.49 13.05 21.15
N GLU A 220 7.06 12.15 21.94
CA GLU A 220 8.42 12.30 22.45
C GLU A 220 9.42 11.62 21.50
N THR A 221 9.15 10.36 21.13
CA THR A 221 10.00 9.58 20.24
C THR A 221 9.18 8.62 19.39
N PHE A 222 9.75 8.18 18.27
CA PHE A 222 9.29 6.99 17.57
C PHE A 222 10.47 6.23 16.96
N ASN A 223 10.38 4.91 16.93
CA ASN A 223 11.49 4.05 16.50
C ASN A 223 11.31 3.50 15.07
N THR A 224 10.09 3.50 14.54
CA THR A 224 9.78 2.89 13.24
C THR A 224 8.89 3.84 12.43
N ALA A 225 9.31 4.15 11.20
CA ALA A 225 8.49 4.84 10.20
C ALA A 225 8.04 3.85 9.13
N ILE A 226 6.77 3.93 8.73
CA ILE A 226 6.22 3.18 7.60
C ILE A 226 5.73 4.18 6.55
N MET A 227 6.23 4.05 5.34
CA MET A 227 5.91 4.91 4.21
C MET A 227 5.23 4.06 3.14
N PRO A 228 3.89 4.07 3.06
CA PRO A 228 3.17 3.40 2.00
C PRO A 228 3.31 4.12 0.65
N PHE A 229 3.63 3.36 -0.39
CA PHE A 229 3.62 3.77 -1.79
C PHE A 229 2.65 2.86 -2.53
N PHE A 230 1.51 3.39 -2.92
CA PHE A 230 0.50 2.62 -3.63
C PHE A 230 0.67 2.87 -5.12
N LEU A 231 0.96 1.80 -5.86
CA LEU A 231 1.08 1.84 -7.30
C LEU A 231 -0.19 1.27 -7.93
N VAL A 232 -0.67 1.90 -8.99
CA VAL A 232 -1.91 1.61 -9.68
C VAL A 232 -1.65 1.62 -11.17
N ALA A 233 -1.85 0.47 -11.80
CA ALA A 233 -1.78 0.32 -13.25
C ALA A 233 -2.77 -0.75 -13.72
N ASN A 234 -3.08 -0.72 -15.02
CA ASN A 234 -3.86 -1.78 -15.65
C ASN A 234 -3.10 -3.12 -15.57
N TYR A 235 -3.85 -4.23 -15.63
CA TYR A 235 -3.27 -5.57 -15.54
C TYR A 235 -2.25 -5.86 -16.66
N GLU A 236 -2.47 -5.27 -17.84
CA GLU A 236 -1.56 -5.35 -19.00
C GLU A 236 -0.27 -4.53 -18.79
N ASP A 237 -0.29 -3.58 -17.86
CA ASP A 237 0.81 -2.66 -17.57
C ASP A 237 1.57 -3.01 -16.27
N LYS A 238 1.49 -4.26 -15.81
CA LYS A 238 2.21 -4.70 -14.60
C LYS A 238 3.71 -4.49 -14.68
N ASP A 239 4.31 -4.62 -15.86
CA ASP A 239 5.73 -4.35 -16.11
C ASP A 239 6.12 -2.91 -15.75
N LEU A 240 5.19 -1.95 -15.87
CA LEU A 240 5.41 -0.57 -15.44
C LEU A 240 5.62 -0.47 -13.93
N LEU A 241 4.83 -1.21 -13.15
CA LEU A 241 4.93 -1.24 -11.69
C LEU A 241 6.24 -1.88 -11.24
N VAL A 242 6.62 -3.00 -11.88
CA VAL A 242 7.88 -3.70 -11.61
C VAL A 242 9.08 -2.81 -11.92
N LYS A 243 9.06 -2.09 -13.04
CA LYS A 243 10.13 -1.13 -13.38
C LYS A 243 10.25 0.00 -12.35
N TRP A 244 9.12 0.49 -11.81
CA TRP A 244 9.14 1.50 -10.75
C TRP A 244 9.76 0.96 -9.47
N GLN A 245 9.35 -0.24 -9.06
CA GLN A 245 9.88 -0.90 -7.87
C GLN A 245 11.38 -1.15 -8.00
N ASN A 246 11.86 -1.61 -9.15
CA ASN A 246 13.28 -1.81 -9.40
C ASN A 246 14.05 -0.48 -9.35
N ALA A 247 13.56 0.58 -9.99
CA ALA A 247 14.18 1.91 -9.91
C ALA A 247 14.20 2.46 -8.47
N ALA A 248 13.18 2.15 -7.67
CA ALA A 248 13.17 2.48 -6.25
C ALA A 248 14.23 1.69 -5.47
N ILE A 249 14.38 0.39 -5.73
CA ILE A 249 15.44 -0.45 -5.14
C ILE A 249 16.83 0.08 -5.52
N ASP A 250 17.05 0.42 -6.78
CA ASP A 250 18.32 0.97 -7.27
C ASP A 250 18.69 2.26 -6.53
N LEU A 251 17.70 3.12 -6.23
CA LEU A 251 17.88 4.34 -5.45
C LEU A 251 18.33 4.04 -4.00
N PHE A 252 17.90 2.91 -3.42
CA PHE A 252 18.36 2.49 -2.09
C PHE A 252 19.78 1.92 -2.10
N GLU A 253 20.16 1.17 -3.14
CA GLU A 253 21.47 0.54 -3.25
C GLU A 253 22.56 1.53 -3.66
N HIS A 254 22.22 2.50 -4.51
CA HIS A 254 23.11 3.53 -5.02
C HIS A 254 22.57 4.92 -4.65
N PRO A 255 22.55 5.29 -3.36
CA PRO A 255 21.92 6.52 -2.93
C PRO A 255 22.65 7.73 -3.53
N LEU A 256 21.91 8.55 -4.28
CA LEU A 256 22.34 9.88 -4.73
C LEU A 256 22.64 10.81 -3.52
N ILE A 257 22.14 10.44 -2.34
CA ILE A 257 22.32 11.15 -1.08
C ILE A 257 23.41 10.41 -0.30
N GLN A 258 24.62 10.94 -0.25
CA GLN A 258 25.66 10.42 0.63
C GLN A 258 25.17 10.50 2.08
N ILE A 259 24.99 9.33 2.69
CA ILE A 259 24.72 9.17 4.13
C ILE A 259 26.06 9.47 4.82
N TYR A 260 26.23 10.72 5.29
CA TYR A 260 27.33 11.11 6.17
C TYR A 260 26.91 10.97 7.64
#